data_AF-A0A370B143-F1
#
_entry.id   AF-A0A370B143-F1
#
_cell.length_a   1.000
_cell.length_b   1.000
_cell.length_c   1.000
_cell.angle_alpha   90.00
_cell.angle_beta   90.00
_cell.angle_gamma   90.00
#
_symmetry.space_group_name_H-M   'P 1'
#
loop_
_entity.id
_entity.type
_entity.pdbx_description
1 polymer ?
#
loop_
_entity_poly.entity_id
_entity_poly.type
_entity_poly.pdbx_seq_one_letter_code
_entity_poly.pdbx_strand_id
1 'polypeptide(L)'
;MKKITQTTPGLLNKLSALETDWKDDFSRRVLVFLNKFESVNDDPWTLVRLLDEDFETASTIIRLFLEVSKDEYNTLLRSLFSDSRSAGKSGFKANPLGYVETLQTLFLSGKIRDTINRTYTWEDILTERLKGGRGSAIKGQKRGRELEDYVEAIVASVFSEYEARCSFTGMDGISTEKADFAIPCREKPEILIEVKGYGATGSKQTDVIGDVNRIIQEKRHDTVFLIFTDGVTWKARESDFRKLVDFQNSGYLYRIYTKKLSAEFKQDLMLLKEEKGL
;
A
#
# COMPACT_ATOMS: atom_id res chain seq x y z
N MET A 1 -15.53 -45.16 -19.75
CA MET A 1 -15.92 -43.84 -19.22
C MET A 1 -16.52 -43.00 -20.33
N LYS A 2 -17.71 -42.41 -20.12
CA LYS A 2 -18.35 -41.53 -21.10
C LYS A 2 -17.63 -40.17 -21.08
N LYS A 3 -17.11 -39.72 -22.23
CA LYS A 3 -16.41 -38.43 -22.34
C LYS A 3 -17.45 -37.32 -22.26
N ILE A 4 -17.43 -36.53 -21.18
CA ILE A 4 -18.32 -35.37 -21.02
C ILE A 4 -17.60 -34.17 -21.66
N THR A 5 -18.18 -33.61 -22.72
CA THR A 5 -17.67 -32.40 -23.37
C THR A 5 -18.41 -31.19 -22.80
N GLN A 6 -17.68 -30.29 -22.14
CA GLN A 6 -18.20 -29.01 -21.67
C GLN A 6 -17.64 -27.89 -22.54
N THR A 7 -18.41 -26.83 -22.74
CA THR A 7 -17.98 -25.63 -23.49
C THR A 7 -17.87 -24.44 -22.56
N THR A 8 -16.91 -23.55 -22.81
CA THR A 8 -16.69 -22.34 -22.00
C THR A 8 -17.96 -21.47 -21.89
N PRO A 9 -18.70 -21.17 -22.98
CA PRO A 9 -19.96 -20.41 -22.87
C PRO A 9 -21.01 -21.16 -22.03
N GLY A 10 -21.07 -22.49 -22.15
CA GLY A 10 -22.00 -23.31 -21.39
C GLY A 10 -21.71 -23.38 -19.89
N LEU A 11 -20.45 -23.17 -19.48
CA LEU A 11 -20.06 -23.05 -18.07
C LEU A 11 -20.26 -21.63 -17.55
N LEU A 12 -19.90 -20.60 -18.32
CA LEU A 12 -20.08 -19.21 -17.92
C LEU A 12 -21.57 -18.87 -17.67
N ASN A 13 -22.48 -19.36 -18.51
CA ASN A 13 -23.92 -19.18 -18.34
C ASN A 13 -24.51 -19.94 -17.13
N LYS A 14 -23.72 -20.83 -16.50
CA LYS A 14 -24.11 -21.60 -15.31
C LYS A 14 -23.48 -21.08 -14.02
N LEU A 15 -22.70 -20.01 -14.09
CA LEU A 15 -22.17 -19.34 -12.90
C LEU A 15 -23.32 -18.64 -12.17
N SER A 16 -23.48 -18.92 -10.89
CA SER A 16 -24.32 -18.14 -9.97
C SER A 16 -23.45 -17.21 -9.14
N ALA A 17 -24.05 -16.12 -8.66
CA ALA A 17 -23.39 -15.30 -7.65
C ALA A 17 -23.16 -16.16 -6.39
N LEU A 18 -21.95 -16.14 -5.86
CA LEU A 18 -21.69 -16.62 -4.52
C LEU A 18 -22.02 -15.46 -3.58
N GLU A 19 -23.23 -15.48 -3.01
CA GLU A 19 -23.59 -14.52 -1.98
C GLU A 19 -22.85 -14.88 -0.69
N THR A 20 -21.94 -14.01 -0.27
CA THR A 20 -21.28 -14.10 1.02
C THR A 20 -21.69 -12.89 1.86
N ASP A 21 -22.11 -13.13 3.10
CA ASP A 21 -22.29 -12.05 4.07
C ASP A 21 -20.92 -11.41 4.33
N TRP A 22 -20.83 -10.09 4.20
CA TRP A 22 -19.60 -9.37 4.48
C TRP A 22 -19.30 -9.34 5.99
N LYS A 23 -20.29 -9.62 6.84
CA LYS A 23 -20.15 -9.60 8.29
C LYS A 23 -19.51 -10.89 8.81
N ASP A 24 -18.28 -10.77 9.27
CA ASP A 24 -17.68 -11.73 10.19
C ASP A 24 -18.04 -11.40 11.66
N ASP A 25 -17.60 -12.24 12.60
CA ASP A 25 -17.87 -12.03 14.02
C ASP A 25 -17.29 -10.72 14.55
N PHE A 26 -16.16 -10.26 14.01
CA PHE A 26 -15.58 -8.98 14.38
C PHE A 26 -16.46 -7.81 13.92
N SER A 27 -16.93 -7.82 12.67
CA SER A 27 -17.82 -6.80 12.11
C SER A 27 -19.13 -6.73 12.87
N ARG A 28 -19.69 -7.88 13.29
CA ARG A 28 -20.88 -7.92 14.16
C ARG A 28 -20.61 -7.26 15.52
N ARG A 29 -19.48 -7.53 16.15
CA ARG A 29 -19.09 -6.86 17.41
C ARG A 29 -18.97 -5.35 17.23
N VAL A 30 -18.32 -4.89 16.15
CA VAL A 30 -18.20 -3.46 15.84
C VAL A 30 -19.57 -2.80 15.72
N LEU A 31 -20.51 -3.40 14.98
CA LEU A 31 -21.85 -2.86 14.82
C LEU A 31 -22.61 -2.73 16.14
N VAL A 32 -22.49 -3.72 17.04
CA VAL A 32 -23.10 -3.66 18.37
C VAL A 32 -22.47 -2.57 19.23
N PHE A 33 -21.16 -2.35 19.08
CA PHE A 33 -20.40 -1.41 19.91
C PHE A 33 -20.54 0.05 19.48
N LEU A 34 -20.92 0.33 18.22
CA LEU A 34 -21.08 1.69 17.68
C LEU A 34 -21.94 2.61 18.55
N ASN A 35 -23.10 2.12 19.01
CA ASN A 35 -24.05 2.92 19.80
C ASN A 35 -23.45 3.43 21.11
N LYS A 36 -22.40 2.77 21.64
CA LYS A 36 -21.75 3.21 22.87
C LYS A 36 -20.98 4.53 22.70
N PHE A 37 -20.59 4.86 21.47
CA PHE A 37 -19.87 6.10 21.17
C PHE A 37 -20.76 7.35 21.25
N GLU A 38 -22.09 7.21 21.29
CA GLU A 38 -23.01 8.33 21.58
C GLU A 38 -22.78 8.95 22.95
N SER A 39 -22.20 8.20 23.89
CA SER A 39 -21.86 8.69 25.22
C SER A 39 -20.57 9.52 25.27
N VAL A 40 -19.76 9.52 24.20
CA VAL A 40 -18.47 10.21 24.17
C VAL A 40 -18.67 11.72 24.25
N ASN A 41 -17.98 12.33 25.20
CA ASN A 41 -18.01 13.76 25.48
C ASN A 41 -16.57 14.25 25.73
N ASP A 42 -16.43 15.40 26.39
CA ASP A 42 -15.11 15.98 26.69
C ASP A 42 -14.42 15.32 27.90
N ASP A 43 -15.09 14.41 28.62
CA ASP A 43 -14.47 13.56 29.66
C ASP A 43 -13.65 12.43 29.00
N PRO A 44 -12.31 12.44 29.11
CA PRO A 44 -11.46 11.42 28.52
C PRO A 44 -11.73 10.03 29.09
N TRP A 45 -12.26 9.92 30.32
CA TRP A 45 -12.57 8.62 30.92
C TRP A 45 -13.67 7.85 30.19
N THR A 46 -14.54 8.54 29.44
CA THR A 46 -15.53 7.85 28.60
C THR A 46 -14.85 7.01 27.53
N LEU A 47 -13.88 7.58 26.81
CA LEU A 47 -13.10 6.83 25.82
C LEU A 47 -12.19 5.77 26.47
N VAL A 48 -11.65 6.05 27.66
CA VAL A 48 -10.89 5.04 28.42
C VAL A 48 -11.75 3.82 28.70
N ARG A 49 -12.99 3.99 29.20
CA ARG A 49 -13.91 2.88 29.48
C ARG A 49 -14.24 2.08 28.22
N LEU A 50 -14.49 2.74 27.09
CA LEU A 50 -14.77 2.08 25.81
C LEU A 50 -13.57 1.26 25.31
N LEU A 51 -12.36 1.82 25.37
CA LEU A 51 -11.13 1.12 25.00
C LEU A 51 -10.77 -0.01 25.96
N ASP A 52 -11.14 0.11 27.24
CA ASP A 52 -10.91 -0.94 28.24
C ASP A 52 -11.84 -2.14 28.03
N GLU A 53 -13.10 -1.89 27.69
CA GLU A 53 -14.11 -2.91 27.43
C GLU A 53 -13.76 -3.76 26.19
N ASP A 54 -13.49 -3.12 25.05
CA ASP A 54 -13.00 -3.80 23.85
C ASP A 54 -12.09 -2.88 23.03
N PHE A 55 -10.79 -2.98 23.29
CA PHE A 55 -9.78 -2.16 22.64
C PHE A 55 -9.79 -2.27 21.11
N GLU A 56 -9.94 -3.47 20.55
CA GLU A 56 -9.84 -3.67 19.09
C GLU A 56 -11.06 -3.07 18.39
N THR A 57 -12.23 -3.30 18.96
CA THR A 57 -13.50 -2.75 18.45
C THR A 57 -13.53 -1.23 18.59
N ALA A 58 -13.25 -0.69 19.78
CA ALA A 58 -13.24 0.75 20.02
C ALA A 58 -12.20 1.47 19.16
N SER A 59 -10.98 0.92 19.04
CA SER A 59 -9.93 1.47 18.17
C SER A 59 -10.33 1.45 16.69
N THR A 60 -11.08 0.42 16.26
CA THR A 60 -11.65 0.38 14.91
C THR A 60 -12.70 1.47 14.70
N ILE A 61 -13.56 1.72 15.67
CA ILE A 61 -14.58 2.78 15.58
C ILE A 61 -13.93 4.17 15.58
N ILE A 62 -12.93 4.40 16.43
CA ILE A 62 -12.12 5.64 16.42
C ILE A 62 -11.54 5.88 15.03
N ARG A 63 -10.96 4.84 14.41
CA ARG A 63 -10.47 4.91 13.03
C ARG A 63 -11.56 5.30 12.02
N LEU A 64 -12.79 4.82 12.18
CA LEU A 64 -13.92 5.19 11.32
C LEU A 64 -14.27 6.68 11.47
N PHE A 65 -14.33 7.21 12.69
CA PHE A 65 -14.54 8.64 12.95
C PHE A 65 -13.42 9.53 12.41
N LEU A 66 -12.21 8.98 12.26
CA LEU A 66 -11.08 9.68 11.65
C LEU A 66 -11.07 9.59 10.11
N GLU A 67 -11.96 8.80 9.49
CA GLU A 67 -12.04 8.57 8.04
C GLU A 67 -10.73 8.08 7.40
N VAL A 68 -9.94 7.30 8.13
CA VAL A 68 -8.65 6.79 7.64
C VAL A 68 -8.63 5.26 7.48
N SER A 69 -7.84 4.78 6.52
CA SER A 69 -7.59 3.34 6.36
C SER A 69 -6.86 2.76 7.57
N LYS A 70 -6.84 1.42 7.69
CA LYS A 70 -6.13 0.73 8.79
C LYS A 70 -4.64 1.09 8.82
N ASP A 71 -4.01 1.17 7.66
CA ASP A 71 -2.58 1.46 7.55
C ASP A 71 -2.26 2.93 7.86
N GLU A 72 -3.10 3.85 7.39
CA GLU A 72 -2.99 5.27 7.74
C GLU A 72 -3.19 5.48 9.25
N TYR A 73 -4.19 4.82 9.84
CA TYR A 73 -4.44 4.89 11.28
C TYR A 73 -3.26 4.36 12.09
N ASN A 74 -2.71 3.19 11.72
CA ASN A 74 -1.54 2.64 12.41
C ASN A 74 -0.31 3.55 12.29
N THR A 75 -0.13 4.18 11.13
CA THR A 75 0.96 5.14 10.90
C THR A 75 0.76 6.40 11.74
N LEU A 76 -0.45 6.94 11.74
CA LEU A 76 -0.85 8.10 12.53
C LEU A 76 -0.62 7.84 14.02
N LEU A 77 -1.16 6.74 14.56
CA LEU A 77 -0.95 6.34 15.95
C LEU A 77 0.54 6.27 16.29
N ARG A 78 1.34 5.55 15.51
CA ARG A 78 2.78 5.44 15.76
C ARG A 78 3.52 6.77 15.73
N SER A 79 3.00 7.77 15.02
CA SER A 79 3.59 9.12 14.98
C SER A 79 3.21 10.00 16.16
N LEU A 80 2.08 9.71 16.82
CA LEU A 80 1.62 10.46 18.00
C LEU A 80 2.37 10.06 19.27
N PHE A 81 2.81 8.81 19.36
CA PHE A 81 3.53 8.29 20.52
C PHE A 81 5.04 8.35 20.30
N SER A 82 5.78 8.80 21.31
CA SER A 82 7.25 8.86 21.31
C SER A 82 7.89 7.48 21.17
N ASP A 83 7.31 6.45 21.79
CA ASP A 83 7.60 5.04 21.51
C ASP A 83 6.44 4.43 20.70
N SER A 84 6.74 4.02 19.48
CA SER A 84 5.79 3.34 18.58
C SER A 84 5.16 2.06 19.19
N ARG A 85 5.81 1.43 20.18
CA ARG A 85 5.26 0.27 20.91
C ARG A 85 4.12 0.65 21.86
N SER A 86 4.07 1.91 22.29
CA SER A 86 3.00 2.44 23.13
C SER A 86 1.72 2.76 22.36
N ALA A 87 1.75 2.71 21.02
CA ALA A 87 0.59 2.98 20.18
C ALA A 87 -0.51 1.90 20.23
N GLY A 88 -0.21 0.71 20.76
CA GLY A 88 -1.15 -0.43 20.82
C GLY A 88 -1.81 -0.65 22.18
N LYS A 89 -2.56 -1.75 22.29
CA LYS A 89 -3.28 -2.17 23.51
C LYS A 89 -2.40 -2.20 24.75
N SER A 90 -1.16 -2.66 24.62
CA SER A 90 -0.20 -2.71 25.74
C SER A 90 0.16 -1.31 26.26
N GLY A 91 0.33 -0.34 25.36
CA GLY A 91 0.58 1.05 25.75
C GLY A 91 -0.63 1.69 26.40
N PHE A 92 -1.83 1.44 25.87
CA PHE A 92 -3.09 1.82 26.53
C PHE A 92 -3.18 1.25 27.95
N LYS A 93 -2.93 -0.05 28.14
CA LYS A 93 -2.99 -0.67 29.47
C LYS A 93 -1.96 -0.10 30.45
N ALA A 94 -0.80 0.35 29.97
CA ALA A 94 0.24 0.94 30.81
C ALA A 94 -0.11 2.36 31.27
N ASN A 95 -0.78 3.16 30.45
CA ASN A 95 -1.25 4.50 30.80
C ASN A 95 -2.56 4.85 30.07
N PRO A 96 -3.72 4.39 30.56
CA PRO A 96 -4.99 4.53 29.84
C PRO A 96 -5.38 5.99 29.60
N LEU A 97 -5.24 6.84 30.61
CA LEU A 97 -5.57 8.26 30.52
C LEU A 97 -4.62 8.99 29.55
N GLY A 98 -3.31 8.84 29.72
CA GLY A 98 -2.34 9.47 28.83
C GLY A 98 -2.43 8.99 27.38
N TYR A 99 -2.83 7.72 27.17
CA TYR A 99 -3.11 7.20 25.83
C TYR A 99 -4.28 7.96 25.18
N VAL A 100 -5.39 8.13 25.89
CA VAL A 100 -6.55 8.87 25.37
C VAL A 100 -6.24 10.36 25.20
N GLU A 101 -5.53 11.00 26.13
CA GLU A 101 -5.08 12.38 25.98
C GLU A 101 -4.21 12.57 24.72
N THR A 102 -3.34 11.59 24.43
CA THR A 102 -2.56 11.59 23.18
C THR A 102 -3.47 11.49 21.96
N LEU A 103 -4.50 10.65 21.99
CA LEU A 103 -5.48 10.57 20.89
C LEU A 103 -6.29 11.86 20.72
N GLN A 104 -6.58 12.59 21.79
CA GLN A 104 -7.35 13.84 21.73
C GLN A 104 -6.64 14.95 20.95
N THR A 105 -5.32 14.84 20.73
CA THR A 105 -4.59 15.74 19.83
C THR A 105 -5.12 15.71 18.38
N LEU A 106 -5.87 14.66 18.01
CA LEU A 106 -6.56 14.54 16.72
C LEU A 106 -7.96 15.21 16.71
N PHE A 107 -8.32 15.94 17.76
CA PHE A 107 -9.66 16.49 17.98
C PHE A 107 -10.75 15.40 17.97
N LEU A 108 -10.45 14.26 18.58
CA LEU A 108 -11.26 13.05 18.49
C LEU A 108 -12.67 13.25 19.05
N SER A 109 -12.83 13.80 20.26
CA SER A 109 -14.17 14.07 20.82
C SER A 109 -14.98 15.02 19.95
N GLY A 110 -14.35 16.04 19.36
CA GLY A 110 -14.98 16.96 18.42
C GLY A 110 -15.49 16.24 17.17
N LYS A 111 -14.62 15.47 16.52
CA LYS A 111 -14.98 14.66 15.34
C LYS A 111 -16.11 13.67 15.61
N ILE A 112 -16.09 12.99 16.75
CA ILE A 112 -17.15 12.06 17.15
C ILE A 112 -18.47 12.82 17.30
N ARG A 113 -18.46 13.92 18.07
CA ARG A 113 -19.65 14.75 18.32
C ARG A 113 -20.23 15.31 17.03
N ASP A 114 -19.38 15.87 16.16
CA ASP A 114 -19.79 16.43 14.88
C ASP A 114 -20.40 15.33 13.98
N THR A 115 -19.81 14.14 13.97
CA THR A 115 -20.30 13.00 13.18
C THR A 115 -21.66 12.51 13.71
N ILE A 116 -21.84 12.40 15.02
CA ILE A 116 -23.08 11.87 15.61
C ILE A 116 -24.23 12.87 15.50
N ASN A 117 -23.96 14.16 15.72
CA ASN A 117 -25.00 15.19 15.75
C ASN A 117 -25.33 15.76 14.36
N ARG A 118 -24.54 15.44 13.34
CA ARG A 118 -24.80 15.89 11.97
C ARG A 118 -26.02 15.18 11.39
N THR A 119 -26.90 15.96 10.75
CA THR A 119 -27.96 15.39 9.90
C THR A 119 -27.36 14.94 8.58
N TYR A 120 -27.48 13.65 8.27
CA TYR A 120 -27.01 13.07 7.02
C TYR A 120 -28.06 13.13 5.93
N THR A 121 -27.62 13.43 4.72
CA THR A 121 -28.43 13.38 3.51
C THR A 121 -28.14 12.12 2.70
N TRP A 122 -28.98 11.83 1.71
CA TRP A 122 -28.70 10.75 0.76
C TRP A 122 -27.39 10.98 -0.01
N GLU A 123 -27.02 12.24 -0.26
CA GLU A 123 -25.77 12.61 -0.92
C GLU A 123 -24.55 12.21 -0.09
N ASP A 124 -24.60 12.40 1.23
CA ASP A 124 -23.54 11.96 2.15
C ASP A 124 -23.35 10.44 2.08
N ILE A 125 -24.44 9.69 2.11
CA ILE A 125 -24.40 8.21 2.05
C ILE A 125 -23.79 7.74 0.73
N LEU A 126 -24.18 8.33 -0.40
CA LEU A 126 -23.62 7.96 -1.70
C LEU A 126 -22.16 8.39 -1.84
N THR A 127 -21.78 9.52 -1.25
CA THR A 127 -20.39 9.98 -1.20
C THR A 127 -19.52 9.01 -0.41
N GLU A 128 -19.95 8.55 0.76
CA GLU A 128 -19.19 7.57 1.54
C GLU A 128 -19.06 6.22 0.82
N ARG A 129 -20.12 5.76 0.13
CA ARG A 129 -20.04 4.56 -0.73
C ARG A 129 -19.08 4.75 -1.90
N LEU A 130 -19.08 5.92 -2.52
CA LEU A 130 -18.16 6.27 -3.61
C LEU A 130 -16.71 6.32 -3.11
N LYS A 131 -16.46 6.91 -1.92
CA LYS A 131 -15.15 6.93 -1.24
C LYS A 131 -14.66 5.50 -0.96
N GLY A 132 -15.50 4.66 -0.35
CA GLY A 132 -15.16 3.28 0.02
C GLY A 132 -14.88 2.37 -1.17
N GLY A 133 -15.68 2.51 -2.25
CA GLY A 133 -15.49 1.75 -3.49
C GLY A 133 -14.42 2.37 -4.40
N ARG A 134 -14.81 3.39 -5.17
CA ARG A 134 -13.97 4.00 -6.22
C ARG A 134 -12.84 4.86 -5.65
N GLY A 135 -13.12 5.62 -4.59
CA GLY A 135 -12.15 6.54 -3.99
C GLY A 135 -10.90 5.84 -3.46
N SER A 136 -11.08 4.68 -2.80
CA SER A 136 -9.99 3.83 -2.31
C SER A 136 -9.09 3.34 -3.45
N ALA A 137 -9.69 2.91 -4.57
CA ALA A 137 -8.93 2.48 -5.75
C ALA A 137 -8.15 3.65 -6.40
N ILE A 138 -8.78 4.83 -6.52
CA ILE A 138 -8.12 6.02 -7.08
C ILE A 138 -6.95 6.47 -6.20
N LYS A 139 -7.13 6.54 -4.87
CA LYS A 139 -6.06 6.92 -3.94
C LYS A 139 -4.84 6.02 -4.11
N GLY A 140 -5.07 4.73 -4.27
CA GLY A 140 -4.00 3.78 -4.48
C GLY A 140 -3.30 3.94 -5.82
N GLN A 141 -4.05 4.01 -6.92
CA GLN A 141 -3.47 4.24 -8.25
C GLN A 141 -2.66 5.54 -8.31
N LYS A 142 -3.17 6.62 -7.70
CA LYS A 142 -2.50 7.91 -7.67
C LYS A 142 -1.15 7.84 -6.95
N ARG A 143 -1.06 7.16 -5.80
CA ARG A 143 0.21 6.97 -5.06
C ARG A 143 1.27 6.22 -5.88
N GLY A 144 0.86 5.19 -6.62
CA GLY A 144 1.77 4.44 -7.49
C GLY A 144 2.30 5.33 -8.62
N ARG A 145 1.38 6.00 -9.32
CA ARG A 145 1.73 6.92 -10.40
C ARG A 145 2.59 8.10 -9.94
N GLU A 146 2.31 8.68 -8.78
CA GLU A 146 3.14 9.76 -8.20
C GLU A 146 4.58 9.31 -7.92
N LEU A 147 4.81 8.03 -7.59
CA LEU A 147 6.15 7.50 -7.41
C LEU A 147 6.84 7.24 -8.76
N GLU A 148 6.12 6.66 -9.73
CA GLU A 148 6.62 6.49 -11.10
C GLU A 148 7.03 7.83 -11.72
N ASP A 149 6.16 8.84 -11.67
CA ASP A 149 6.40 10.16 -12.25
C ASP A 149 7.59 10.86 -11.55
N TYR A 150 7.78 10.64 -10.25
CA TYR A 150 8.94 11.15 -9.51
C TYR A 150 10.25 10.51 -9.97
N VAL A 151 10.26 9.20 -10.19
CA VAL A 151 11.44 8.46 -10.67
C VAL A 151 11.74 8.84 -12.11
N GLU A 152 10.72 8.94 -12.96
CA GLU A 152 10.85 9.36 -14.36
C GLU A 152 11.54 10.72 -14.48
N ALA A 153 11.16 11.69 -13.63
CA ALA A 153 11.80 13.00 -13.62
C ALA A 153 13.31 12.94 -13.34
N ILE A 154 13.77 11.98 -12.51
CA ILE A 154 15.19 11.77 -12.26
C ILE A 154 15.85 11.10 -13.46
N VAL A 155 15.24 10.04 -14.00
CA VAL A 155 15.73 9.30 -15.19
C VAL A 155 15.89 10.23 -16.39
N ALA A 156 14.86 11.03 -16.70
CA ALA A 156 14.87 12.01 -17.79
C ALA A 156 15.90 13.14 -17.58
N SER A 157 16.37 13.36 -16.34
CA SER A 157 17.45 14.30 -16.07
C SER A 157 18.86 13.73 -16.35
N VAL A 158 18.98 12.42 -16.57
CA VAL A 158 20.25 11.71 -16.81
C VAL A 158 20.31 11.14 -18.23
N PHE A 159 19.21 10.55 -18.72
CA PHE A 159 19.13 9.89 -20.02
C PHE A 159 18.19 10.63 -20.97
N SER A 160 18.63 10.80 -22.22
CA SER A 160 17.79 11.29 -23.33
C SER A 160 17.02 10.16 -24.02
N GLU A 161 17.54 8.93 -23.94
CA GLU A 161 16.96 7.73 -24.54
C GLU A 161 16.53 6.77 -23.42
N TYR A 162 15.23 6.59 -23.29
CA TYR A 162 14.62 5.58 -22.42
C TYR A 162 13.17 5.33 -22.86
N GLU A 163 12.61 4.20 -22.48
CA GLU A 163 11.20 3.88 -22.67
C GLU A 163 10.53 3.58 -21.33
N ALA A 164 9.44 4.29 -21.04
CA ALA A 164 8.65 4.11 -19.83
C ALA A 164 7.51 3.10 -20.03
N ARG A 165 7.14 2.39 -18.96
CA ARG A 165 6.00 1.47 -18.86
C ARG A 165 5.96 0.47 -20.01
N CYS A 166 7.10 -0.19 -20.26
CA CYS A 166 7.32 -1.01 -21.44
C CYS A 166 7.35 -2.52 -21.10
N SER A 167 7.26 -3.34 -22.15
CA SER A 167 7.64 -4.75 -22.11
C SER A 167 8.98 -4.90 -22.80
N PHE A 168 10.01 -5.25 -22.05
CA PHE A 168 11.37 -5.43 -22.56
C PHE A 168 11.57 -6.83 -23.12
N THR A 169 12.47 -6.97 -24.09
CA THR A 169 12.86 -8.24 -24.68
C THR A 169 13.82 -8.99 -23.76
N GLY A 170 13.43 -10.22 -23.42
CA GLY A 170 14.17 -11.09 -22.53
C GLY A 170 15.46 -11.65 -23.13
N MET A 171 16.17 -12.44 -22.32
CA MET A 171 17.48 -13.00 -22.67
C MET A 171 17.43 -13.97 -23.86
N ASP A 172 16.31 -14.65 -24.07
CA ASP A 172 16.11 -15.55 -25.21
C ASP A 172 15.79 -14.82 -26.53
N GLY A 173 15.58 -13.50 -26.48
CA GLY A 173 15.21 -12.66 -27.62
C GLY A 173 13.75 -12.84 -28.09
N ILE A 174 12.94 -13.63 -27.40
CA ILE A 174 11.56 -14.00 -27.80
C ILE A 174 10.55 -13.58 -26.74
N SER A 175 10.84 -13.93 -25.49
CA SER A 175 10.04 -13.62 -24.33
C SER A 175 10.10 -12.12 -24.00
N THR A 176 9.09 -11.67 -23.26
CA THR A 176 9.00 -10.29 -22.83
C THR A 176 8.45 -10.21 -21.42
N GLU A 177 8.97 -9.29 -20.61
CA GLU A 177 8.42 -8.97 -19.30
C GLU A 177 8.30 -7.45 -19.12
N LYS A 178 7.44 -7.01 -18.21
CA LYS A 178 7.19 -5.60 -17.93
C LYS A 178 8.28 -5.02 -17.04
N ALA A 179 8.64 -3.78 -17.32
CA ALA A 179 9.41 -2.92 -16.44
C ALA A 179 8.90 -1.48 -16.54
N ASP A 180 9.06 -0.71 -15.46
CA ASP A 180 8.67 0.70 -15.48
C ASP A 180 9.58 1.56 -16.36
N PHE A 181 10.88 1.27 -16.42
CA PHE A 181 11.80 1.94 -17.35
C PHE A 181 12.81 0.97 -17.95
N ALA A 182 13.05 1.10 -19.25
CA ALA A 182 14.11 0.43 -19.99
C ALA A 182 15.01 1.47 -20.67
N ILE A 183 16.31 1.37 -20.44
CA ILE A 183 17.31 2.33 -20.94
C ILE A 183 18.37 1.54 -21.72
N PRO A 184 18.73 1.93 -22.95
CA PRO A 184 18.17 3.05 -23.71
C PRO A 184 16.81 2.72 -24.37
N CYS A 185 16.52 1.44 -24.61
CA CYS A 185 15.27 0.97 -25.19
C CYS A 185 14.85 -0.40 -24.65
N ARG A 186 13.60 -0.80 -24.86
CA ARG A 186 13.06 -2.08 -24.39
C ARG A 186 13.58 -3.30 -25.18
N GLU A 187 14.02 -3.14 -26.43
CA GLU A 187 14.53 -4.27 -27.24
C GLU A 187 15.93 -4.70 -26.79
N LYS A 188 16.74 -3.75 -26.31
CA LYS A 188 18.08 -4.01 -25.78
C LYS A 188 18.38 -3.14 -24.55
N PRO A 189 17.71 -3.40 -23.41
CA PRO A 189 17.94 -2.62 -22.21
C PRO A 189 19.32 -2.93 -21.62
N GLU A 190 20.09 -1.89 -21.33
CA GLU A 190 21.29 -1.93 -20.49
C GLU A 190 20.95 -1.72 -19.01
N ILE A 191 19.90 -0.94 -18.74
CA ILE A 191 19.39 -0.68 -17.39
C ILE A 191 17.87 -0.87 -17.40
N LEU A 192 17.38 -1.63 -16.43
CA LEU A 192 15.97 -1.76 -16.10
C LEU A 192 15.71 -1.15 -14.72
N ILE A 193 14.59 -0.45 -14.59
CA ILE A 193 14.16 0.12 -13.31
C ILE A 193 12.71 -0.30 -13.08
N GLU A 194 12.45 -0.88 -11.93
CA GLU A 194 11.08 -1.18 -11.47
C GLU A 194 10.73 -0.30 -10.26
N VAL A 195 9.57 0.33 -10.32
CA VAL A 195 9.05 1.25 -9.32
C VAL A 195 7.87 0.62 -8.59
N LYS A 196 7.99 0.50 -7.27
CA LYS A 196 6.91 -0.08 -6.43
C LYS A 196 6.59 0.82 -5.25
N GLY A 197 5.43 1.47 -5.28
CA GLY A 197 4.88 2.18 -4.13
C GLY A 197 4.08 1.24 -3.22
N TYR A 198 4.51 1.03 -1.98
CA TYR A 198 3.76 0.24 -1.01
C TYR A 198 2.79 1.13 -0.22
N GLY A 199 1.52 0.70 -0.09
CA GLY A 199 0.42 1.55 0.40
C GLY A 199 -0.35 2.30 -0.69
N ALA A 200 -0.01 2.06 -1.97
CA ALA A 200 -0.79 2.39 -3.15
C ALA A 200 -1.79 1.24 -3.44
N THR A 201 -3.02 1.33 -2.94
CA THR A 201 -4.10 0.34 -3.15
C THR A 201 -4.61 0.34 -4.60
N GLY A 202 -3.88 -0.27 -5.53
CA GLY A 202 -4.28 -0.31 -6.95
C GLY A 202 -3.79 -1.55 -7.69
N SER A 203 -2.53 -1.94 -7.53
CA SER A 203 -2.08 -3.26 -7.95
C SER A 203 -2.39 -4.26 -6.83
N LYS A 204 -2.62 -5.52 -7.19
CA LYS A 204 -2.65 -6.60 -6.21
C LYS A 204 -1.33 -6.54 -5.44
N GLN A 205 -1.35 -5.96 -4.24
CA GLN A 205 -0.16 -5.82 -3.39
C GLN A 205 0.55 -7.15 -3.20
N THR A 206 -0.14 -8.26 -3.44
CA THR A 206 0.27 -9.64 -3.18
C THR A 206 1.54 -10.11 -3.87
N ASP A 207 2.04 -9.53 -4.97
CA ASP A 207 3.19 -10.16 -5.67
C ASP A 207 4.31 -9.22 -6.21
N VAL A 208 4.74 -8.24 -5.40
CA VAL A 208 5.98 -7.47 -5.70
C VAL A 208 7.18 -8.40 -5.92
N ILE A 209 7.27 -9.47 -5.14
CA ILE A 209 8.38 -10.43 -5.23
C ILE A 209 8.32 -11.22 -6.52
N GLY A 210 7.14 -11.66 -6.96
CA GLY A 210 6.98 -12.32 -8.24
C GLY A 210 7.24 -11.39 -9.42
N ASP A 211 6.82 -10.13 -9.37
CA ASP A 211 7.17 -9.13 -10.40
C ASP A 211 8.69 -9.00 -10.53
N VAL A 212 9.38 -8.76 -9.41
CA VAL A 212 10.84 -8.64 -9.38
C VAL A 212 11.52 -9.93 -9.84
N ASN A 213 11.03 -11.09 -9.40
CA ASN A 213 11.60 -12.37 -9.79
C ASN A 213 11.42 -12.64 -11.30
N ARG A 214 10.28 -12.29 -11.90
CA ARG A 214 10.11 -12.45 -13.35
C ARG A 214 11.08 -11.58 -14.13
N ILE A 215 11.29 -10.33 -13.72
CA ILE A 215 12.32 -9.47 -14.35
C ILE A 215 13.71 -10.07 -14.17
N ILE A 216 14.06 -10.60 -12.99
CA ILE A 216 15.34 -11.26 -12.73
C ILE A 216 15.56 -12.47 -13.65
N GLN A 217 14.53 -13.30 -13.84
CA GLN A 217 14.62 -14.47 -14.72
C GLN A 217 14.71 -14.08 -16.20
N GLU A 218 14.09 -12.96 -16.58
CA GLU A 218 13.94 -12.58 -17.98
C GLU A 218 15.06 -11.67 -18.50
N LYS A 219 15.60 -10.79 -17.65
CA LYS A 219 16.65 -9.86 -18.06
C LYS A 219 17.91 -10.60 -18.52
N ARG A 220 18.66 -9.98 -19.42
CA ARG A 220 20.01 -10.46 -19.73
C ARG A 220 20.93 -10.34 -18.51
N HIS A 221 21.97 -11.17 -18.48
CA HIS A 221 22.96 -11.14 -17.41
C HIS A 221 23.72 -9.81 -17.33
N ASP A 222 23.92 -9.14 -18.47
CA ASP A 222 24.60 -7.83 -18.56
C ASP A 222 23.68 -6.64 -18.25
N THR A 223 22.36 -6.82 -18.25
CA THR A 223 21.40 -5.77 -17.90
C THR A 223 21.41 -5.48 -16.39
N VAL A 224 21.65 -4.23 -16.02
CA VAL A 224 21.60 -3.74 -14.65
C VAL A 224 20.14 -3.58 -14.23
N PHE A 225 19.76 -4.08 -13.06
CA PHE A 225 18.39 -3.99 -12.56
C PHE A 225 18.33 -3.24 -11.24
N LEU A 226 17.56 -2.15 -11.21
CA LEU A 226 17.36 -1.25 -10.07
C LEU A 226 15.91 -1.34 -9.58
N ILE A 227 15.71 -1.25 -8.27
CA ILE A 227 14.38 -1.11 -7.68
C ILE A 227 14.26 0.26 -7.04
N PHE A 228 13.21 1.00 -7.35
CA PHE A 228 12.82 2.19 -6.60
C PHE A 228 11.54 1.90 -5.83
N THR A 229 11.59 1.91 -4.50
CA THR A 229 10.42 1.60 -3.68
C THR A 229 10.29 2.54 -2.49
N ASP A 230 9.04 2.88 -2.15
CA ASP A 230 8.75 3.68 -0.96
C ASP A 230 7.40 3.28 -0.37
N GLY A 231 7.13 3.72 0.85
CA GLY A 231 5.90 3.42 1.59
C GLY A 231 6.18 2.83 2.96
N VAL A 232 5.66 3.49 4.00
CA VAL A 232 5.81 3.07 5.41
C VAL A 232 5.21 1.68 5.69
N THR A 233 4.30 1.23 4.84
CA THR A 233 3.63 -0.06 4.92
C THR A 233 4.57 -1.24 4.64
N TRP A 234 5.78 -1.02 4.09
CA TRP A 234 6.81 -2.07 4.04
C TRP A 234 7.16 -2.62 5.42
N LYS A 235 7.00 -1.82 6.49
CA LYS A 235 7.15 -2.27 7.88
C LYS A 235 6.19 -3.40 8.26
N ALA A 236 5.03 -3.49 7.59
CA ALA A 236 4.07 -4.58 7.80
C ALA A 236 4.37 -5.81 6.93
N ARG A 237 5.30 -5.72 5.97
CA ARG A 237 5.75 -6.80 5.08
C ARG A 237 7.27 -6.94 5.08
N GLU A 238 7.83 -6.89 6.28
CA GLU A 238 9.26 -7.01 6.48
C GLU A 238 9.82 -8.30 5.85
N SER A 239 9.07 -9.41 5.89
CA SER A 239 9.47 -10.67 5.25
C SER A 239 9.69 -10.56 3.74
N ASP A 240 8.87 -9.78 3.04
CA ASP A 240 9.02 -9.58 1.60
C ASP A 240 10.08 -8.54 1.30
N PHE A 241 10.17 -7.48 2.11
CA PHE A 241 11.27 -6.52 1.99
C PHE A 241 12.64 -7.19 2.17
N ARG A 242 12.76 -8.13 3.12
CA ARG A 242 13.98 -8.94 3.32
C ARG A 242 14.35 -9.73 2.05
N LYS A 243 13.38 -10.32 1.35
CA LYS A 243 13.64 -11.01 0.08
C LYS A 243 14.20 -10.08 -1.01
N LEU A 244 13.73 -8.83 -1.09
CA LEU A 244 14.33 -7.85 -2.01
C LEU A 244 15.79 -7.58 -1.65
N VAL A 245 16.07 -7.39 -0.35
CA VAL A 245 17.45 -7.22 0.14
C VAL A 245 18.30 -8.46 -0.17
N ASP A 246 17.74 -9.66 -0.03
CA ASP A 246 18.43 -10.91 -0.38
C ASP A 246 18.75 -10.98 -1.89
N PHE A 247 17.84 -10.52 -2.76
CA PHE A 247 18.10 -10.42 -4.20
C PHE A 247 19.24 -9.45 -4.52
N GLN A 248 19.29 -8.30 -3.82
CA GLN A 248 20.40 -7.36 -3.95
C GLN A 248 21.72 -7.97 -3.48
N ASN A 249 21.73 -8.57 -2.29
CA ASN A 249 22.94 -9.17 -1.72
C ASN A 249 23.45 -10.38 -2.53
N SER A 250 22.55 -11.03 -3.29
CA SER A 250 22.89 -12.13 -4.19
C SER A 250 23.27 -11.66 -5.61
N GLY A 251 23.29 -10.35 -5.86
CA GLY A 251 23.70 -9.76 -7.15
C GLY A 251 22.62 -9.76 -8.24
N TYR A 252 21.38 -10.14 -7.92
CA TYR A 252 20.27 -10.09 -8.89
C TYR A 252 19.74 -8.66 -9.09
N LEU A 253 19.82 -7.83 -8.05
CA LEU A 253 19.54 -6.40 -8.08
C LEU A 253 20.84 -5.66 -7.84
N TYR A 254 21.06 -4.58 -8.57
CA TYR A 254 22.18 -3.70 -8.31
C TYR A 254 21.97 -2.92 -7.01
N ARG A 255 20.80 -2.28 -6.86
CA ARG A 255 20.46 -1.53 -5.65
C ARG A 255 18.96 -1.26 -5.51
N ILE A 256 18.52 -1.12 -4.26
CA ILE A 256 17.17 -0.68 -3.88
C ILE A 256 17.22 0.76 -3.37
N TYR A 257 16.38 1.63 -3.90
CA TYR A 257 16.28 3.06 -3.55
C TYR A 257 14.92 3.40 -2.92
N THR A 258 14.90 4.51 -2.19
CA THR A 258 13.69 5.15 -1.65
C THR A 258 13.73 6.65 -1.97
N LYS A 259 12.66 7.43 -1.73
CA LYS A 259 12.73 8.89 -1.96
C LYS A 259 13.83 9.58 -1.16
N LYS A 260 14.23 9.04 -0.01
CA LYS A 260 15.34 9.56 0.78
C LYS A 260 16.72 9.29 0.17
N LEU A 261 16.82 8.36 -0.77
CA LEU A 261 18.04 7.97 -1.47
C LEU A 261 18.09 8.52 -2.91
N SER A 262 17.33 9.58 -3.20
CA SER A 262 17.17 10.07 -4.58
C SER A 262 18.42 10.74 -5.13
N ALA A 263 19.26 11.31 -4.26
CA ALA A 263 20.55 11.89 -4.66
C ALA A 263 21.51 10.76 -5.09
N GLU A 264 21.58 9.70 -4.30
CA GLU A 264 22.35 8.49 -4.58
C GLU A 264 21.83 7.77 -5.82
N PHE A 265 20.51 7.67 -5.99
CA PHE A 265 19.91 7.12 -7.20
C PHE A 265 20.36 7.88 -8.44
N LYS A 266 20.29 9.22 -8.42
CA LYS A 266 20.75 10.05 -9.54
C LYS A 266 22.25 9.87 -9.82
N GLN A 267 23.06 9.82 -8.78
CA GLN A 267 24.51 9.63 -8.91
C GLN A 267 24.85 8.26 -9.52
N ASP A 268 24.21 7.19 -9.04
CA ASP A 268 24.41 5.84 -9.57
C ASP A 268 23.95 5.75 -11.03
N LEU A 269 22.84 6.42 -11.41
CA LEU A 269 22.43 6.49 -12.81
C LEU A 269 23.46 7.21 -13.71
N MET A 270 24.09 8.28 -13.23
CA MET A 270 25.15 8.97 -13.97
C MET A 270 26.38 8.07 -14.17
N LEU A 271 26.78 7.32 -13.14
CA LEU A 271 27.88 6.36 -13.25
C LEU A 271 27.55 5.24 -14.23
N LEU A 272 26.36 4.65 -14.11
CA LEU A 272 25.91 3.59 -15.02
C LEU A 272 25.83 4.07 -16.47
N LYS A 273 25.46 5.33 -16.69
CA LYS A 273 25.48 5.94 -18.03
C LYS A 273 26.89 5.90 -18.64
N GLU A 274 27.89 6.32 -17.88
CA GLU A 274 29.29 6.29 -18.30
C GLU A 274 29.79 4.85 -18.53
N GLU A 275 29.54 3.94 -17.58
CA GLU A 275 29.97 2.53 -17.65
C GLU A 275 29.35 1.77 -18.83
N LYS A 276 28.12 2.11 -19.21
CA LYS A 276 27.38 1.48 -20.31
C LYS A 276 27.54 2.18 -21.65
N GLY A 277 28.17 3.36 -21.68
CA GLY A 277 28.35 4.15 -22.91
C GLY A 277 27.03 4.70 -23.47
N LEU A 278 26.16 5.19 -22.58
CA LEU A 278 24.81 5.72 -22.87
C LEU A 278 24.74 7.25 -22.83
#